data_AF-A0A1E7KSI2-F1
#
_entry.id   AF-A0A1E7KSI2-F1
#
_cell.length_a   1.000
_cell.length_b   1.000
_cell.length_c   1.000
_cell.angle_alpha   90.00
_cell.angle_beta   90.00
_cell.angle_gamma   90.00
#
_symmetry.space_group_name_H-M   'P 1'
#
loop_
_entity.id
_entity.type
_entity.pdbx_description
1 polymer ?
#
loop_
_entity_poly.entity_id
_entity_poly.type
_entity_poly.pdbx_seq_one_letter_code
_entity_poly.pdbx_strand_id
1 'polypeptide(L)' 'EMALSAGQEVGCPIVGELVLESPLILDEAALQIQVTIGAVDDDGHREVAIYSQPETTRDDDSEATCHGRG' A
#
# COMPACT_ATOMS: atom_id res chain seq x y z
N GLU A 1 10.16 2.94 -1.61
CA GLU A 1 10.64 1.60 -1.19
C GLU A 1 9.61 0.78 -0.41
N MET A 2 8.40 1.28 -0.16
CA MET A 2 7.40 0.67 0.73
C MET A 2 7.04 -0.79 0.43
N ALA A 3 6.73 -1.13 -0.83
CA ALA A 3 6.40 -2.50 -1.22
C ALA A 3 7.59 -3.47 -1.02
N LEU A 4 8.81 -3.03 -1.30
CA LEU A 4 10.02 -3.83 -1.09
C LEU A 4 10.27 -4.08 0.39
N SER A 5 10.10 -3.06 1.24
CA SER A 5 10.25 -3.21 2.70
C SER A 5 9.20 -4.17 3.27
N ALA A 6 7.94 -4.01 2.91
CA ALA A 6 6.87 -4.90 3.36
C ALA A 6 7.10 -6.35 2.87
N GLY A 7 7.55 -6.51 1.62
CA GLY A 7 7.96 -7.79 1.07
C GLY A 7 9.08 -8.47 1.86
N GLN A 8 10.11 -7.72 2.26
CA GLN A 8 11.19 -8.23 3.11
C GLN A 8 10.68 -8.72 4.47
N GLU A 9 9.74 -8.00 5.08
CA GLU A 9 9.16 -8.37 6.38
C GLU A 9 8.36 -9.68 6.33
N VAL A 10 7.75 -10.00 5.19
CA VAL A 10 6.93 -11.22 5.01
C VAL A 10 7.65 -12.37 4.29
N GLY A 11 8.94 -12.22 3.97
CA GLY A 11 9.71 -13.23 3.25
C GLY A 11 9.47 -13.28 1.74
N CYS A 12 8.87 -12.24 1.16
CA CYS A 12 8.61 -12.07 -0.28
C CYS A 12 9.33 -10.80 -0.79
N PRO A 13 10.68 -10.79 -0.91
CA PRO A 13 11.45 -9.57 -1.14
C PRO A 13 11.41 -9.06 -2.60
N ILE A 14 10.72 -9.76 -3.49
CA ILE A 14 10.64 -9.43 -4.92
C ILE A 14 9.24 -8.91 -5.21
N VAL A 15 9.17 -7.71 -5.81
CA VAL A 15 7.95 -7.18 -6.41
C VAL A 15 7.94 -7.59 -7.87
N GLY A 16 7.01 -8.48 -8.25
CA GLY A 16 6.89 -8.96 -9.63
C GLY A 16 6.31 -7.89 -10.55
N GLU A 17 5.16 -7.34 -10.17
CA GLU A 17 4.48 -6.24 -10.83
C GLU A 17 3.96 -5.26 -9.77
N LEU A 18 3.85 -3.98 -10.13
CA LEU A 18 3.14 -2.99 -9.33
C LEU A 18 2.48 -2.00 -10.28
N VAL A 19 1.17 -2.05 -10.36
CA VAL A 19 0.38 -1.11 -11.15
C VAL A 19 0.19 0.16 -10.34
N LEU A 20 0.58 1.29 -10.91
CA LEU A 20 0.32 2.60 -10.31
C LEU A 20 -1.09 3.06 -10.68
N GLU A 21 -1.95 3.18 -9.68
CA GLU A 21 -3.38 3.51 -9.88
C GLU A 21 -3.65 5.01 -9.77
N SER A 22 -3.02 5.68 -8.81
CA SER A 22 -3.16 7.12 -8.61
C SER A 22 -1.88 7.74 -8.05
N PRO A 23 -1.58 9.02 -8.38
CA PRO A 23 -0.44 9.70 -7.79
C PRO A 23 -0.68 10.00 -6.30
N LEU A 24 0.38 9.89 -5.49
CA LEU A 24 0.38 10.42 -4.13
C LEU A 24 0.65 11.93 -4.19
N ILE A 25 -0.37 12.73 -3.92
CA ILE A 25 -0.25 14.20 -3.88
C ILE A 25 0.17 14.60 -2.47
N LEU A 26 1.30 15.31 -2.36
CA LEU A 26 1.79 15.84 -1.09
C LEU A 26 1.37 17.30 -0.95
N ASP A 27 0.63 17.60 0.11
CA ASP A 27 0.29 18.95 0.53
C ASP A 27 0.88 19.25 1.92
N GLU A 28 0.45 20.35 2.54
CA GLU A 28 0.91 20.72 3.90
C GLU A 28 0.26 19.85 4.99
N ALA A 29 -0.76 19.06 4.67
CA ALA A 29 -1.41 18.16 5.61
C ALA A 29 -0.63 16.86 5.75
N ALA A 30 -0.68 16.29 6.94
CA ALA A 30 -0.08 15.00 7.19
C ALA A 30 -0.96 13.89 6.57
N LEU A 31 -0.31 12.95 5.88
CA LEU A 31 -0.91 11.75 5.33
C LEU A 31 -0.41 10.54 6.10
N GLN A 32 -1.35 9.67 6.47
CA GLN A 32 -1.03 8.32 6.91
C GLN A 32 -0.87 7.43 5.68
N ILE A 33 0.26 6.73 5.60
CA ILE A 33 0.52 5.74 4.55
C ILE A 33 0.32 4.34 5.11
N GLN A 34 -0.42 3.51 4.38
CA GLN A 34 -0.66 2.12 4.73
C GLN A 34 -0.19 1.21 3.61
N VAL A 35 0.52 0.15 3.96
CA VAL A 35 0.84 -0.95 3.06
C VAL A 35 0.11 -2.18 3.57
N THR A 36 -0.66 -2.82 2.70
CA THR A 36 -1.36 -4.06 3.01
C THR A 36 -0.71 -5.20 2.27
N ILE A 37 -0.68 -6.37 2.90
CA ILE A 37 -0.16 -7.61 2.33
C ILE A 37 -1.25 -8.66 2.45
N GLY A 38 -1.63 -9.23 1.31
CA GLY A 38 -2.64 -10.26 1.20
C GLY A 38 -2.18 -11.61 1.74
N ALA A 39 -3.13 -12.54 1.77
CA ALA A 39 -2.82 -13.95 1.98
C ALA A 39 -1.86 -14.44 0.89
N VAL A 40 -1.13 -15.50 1.22
CA VAL A 40 -0.33 -16.21 0.20
C VAL A 40 -1.29 -16.97 -0.71
N ASP A 41 -1.08 -16.88 -2.02
CA ASP A 41 -1.82 -17.67 -3.01
C ASP A 41 -1.18 -19.05 -3.23
N ASP A 42 -1.74 -19.84 -4.16
CA ASP A 42 -1.27 -21.19 -4.47
C ASP A 42 0.14 -21.22 -5.10
N ASP A 43 0.56 -20.10 -5.71
CA ASP A 43 1.88 -19.95 -6.35
C ASP A 43 2.92 -19.36 -5.38
N GLY A 44 2.53 -19.03 -4.15
CA GLY A 44 3.41 -18.46 -3.14
C GLY A 44 3.54 -16.94 -3.23
N HIS A 45 2.77 -16.27 -4.07
CA HIS A 45 2.74 -14.82 -4.17
C HIS A 45 1.82 -14.20 -3.11
N ARG A 46 2.04 -12.91 -2.86
CA ARG A 46 1.21 -12.11 -1.97
C ARG A 46 0.93 -10.80 -2.66
N GLU A 47 -0.34 -10.45 -2.70
CA GLU A 47 -0.75 -9.14 -3.17
C GLU A 47 -0.28 -8.06 -2.18
N VAL A 48 0.30 -6.98 -2.69
CA VAL A 48 0.65 -5.77 -1.97
C VAL A 48 -0.18 -4.61 -2.51
N ALA A 49 -0.72 -3.80 -1.61
CA ALA A 49 -1.37 -2.54 -1.99
C ALA A 49 -0.95 -1.38 -1.08
N ILE A 50 -0.72 -0.21 -1.68
CA ILE A 50 -0.27 1.01 -1.00
C ILE A 50 -1.40 2.03 -1.03
N TYR A 51 -1.77 2.50 0.15
CA TYR A 51 -2.83 3.49 0.35
C TYR A 51 -2.32 4.72 1.08
N SER A 52 -3.01 5.84 0.86
CA SER A 52 -2.92 7.00 1.76
C SER A 52 -4.29 7.47 2.21
N GLN A 53 -4.31 8.12 3.36
CA GLN A 53 -5.45 8.87 3.87
C GLN A 53 -4.96 10.05 4.73
N PRO A 54 -5.72 11.14 4.87
CA PRO A 54 -5.39 12.22 5.80
C PRO A 54 -5.23 11.72 7.24
N GLU A 55 -4.23 12.22 7.98
CA GLU A 55 -3.99 11.81 9.37
C GLU A 55 -5.10 12.27 10.33
N THR A 56 -5.79 13.38 10.00
CA THR A 56 -6.77 14.02 10.88
C THR A 56 -8.20 13.50 10.71
N THR A 57 -8.48 12.68 9.70
CA THR A 57 -9.78 12.04 9.52
C THR A 57 -9.85 10.77 10.35
N ARG A 58 -10.32 10.87 11.60
CA ARG A 58 -10.73 9.72 12.43
C ARG A 58 -12.19 9.32 12.19
N ASP A 59 -12.76 9.77 11.07
CA ASP A 59 -14.08 9.34 10.63
C ASP A 59 -13.88 8.07 9.80
N ASP A 60 -14.48 6.96 10.25
CA ASP A 60 -14.42 5.61 9.66
C ASP A 60 -14.94 5.55 8.20
N ASP A 61 -15.46 6.67 7.69
CA ASP A 61 -16.01 6.86 6.34
C ASP A 61 -15.03 7.53 5.35
N SER A 62 -13.80 7.86 5.77
CA SER A 62 -12.83 8.45 4.85
C SER A 62 -12.23 7.38 3.93
N GLU A 63 -12.54 7.45 2.64
CA GLU A 63 -12.04 6.48 1.66
C GLU A 63 -10.52 6.63 1.47
N ALA A 64 -9.76 5.62 1.89
CA ALA A 64 -8.34 5.54 1.61
C ALA A 64 -8.10 5.47 0.09
N THR A 65 -7.18 6.29 -0.41
CA THR A 65 -6.83 6.31 -1.84
C THR A 65 -5.78 5.25 -2.13
N CYS A 66 -6.07 4.34 -3.07
CA CYS A 66 -5.09 3.37 -3.58
C CYS A 66 -4.13 4.06 -4.56
N HIS A 67 -2.82 3.92 -4.32
CA HIS A 67 -1.78 4.48 -5.18
C HIS A 67 -1.12 3.43 -6.05
N GLY A 68 -1.11 2.18 -5.60
CA GLY A 68 -0.69 1.07 -6.44
C GLY A 68 -0.87 -0.28 -5.79
N ARG A 69 -0.98 -1.29 -6.64
CA ARG A 69 -1.31 -2.68 -6.28
C ARG A 69 -0.63 -3.67 -7.21
N GLY A 70 -0.25 -4.83 -6.70
CA GLY A 70 0.38 -5.91 -7.46
C GLY A 70 0.79 -7.10 -6.62
#